data_AF-A0A9Y6LYH7-F1
#
_entry.id   AF-A0A9Y6LYH7-F1
#
_cell.length_a   1.000
_cell.length_b   1.000
_cell.length_c   1.000
_cell.angle_alpha   90.00
_cell.angle_beta   90.00
_cell.angle_gamma   90.00
#
_symmetry.space_group_name_H-M   'P 1'
#
loop_
_entity.id
_entity.type
_entity.pdbx_description
1 polymer ?
#
loop_
_entity_poly.entity_id
_entity_poly.type
_entity_poly.pdbx_seq_one_letter_code
_entity_poly.pdbx_strand_id
1 'polypeptide(L)'
;MASARRRNNETSLDESQSSNKMPRNDKSHIAALILARGGSKGIPLKNIKMLAGVPLIGWVLRAAVDSGMFDSCLKETGEQTVPFNLEPAKRPRRQDWPGELCENGSFYFAKKEIIEKEGHLQGGKLTYYEMLPEYSVDIDVDIDWPVAEQRVLRYGYFGKDTPEVVRLMFCNISGCLTDGKIFMSVSGEAMVSVNTRDTTGLRMLQEEQVEVILLTTEKDPIDPALLQKLEDRIKCKVEKVGKEPLNDLKSIVEKKKLEWKDVAFMGFDQADVKCLNLAGLSAVPGDAPAVAKKAAKYICHCAGGSGAVRDFTEHIRLQKQMAKSQREQDRIDRHNF
;
A
#
# COMPACT_ATOMS: atom_id res chain seq x y z
N MET A 1 11.96 -6.05 25.95
CA MET A 1 12.74 -5.26 24.98
C MET A 1 11.83 -4.18 24.43
N ALA A 2 12.26 -2.92 24.43
CA ALA A 2 11.53 -1.78 23.85
C ALA A 2 12.35 -1.15 22.73
N SER A 3 11.74 -0.45 21.77
CA SER A 3 12.46 0.19 20.68
C SER A 3 12.91 1.63 21.02
N ALA A 4 14.14 1.97 20.62
CA ALA A 4 14.82 3.25 20.86
C ALA A 4 15.69 3.61 19.62
N ARG A 5 16.58 4.63 19.65
CA ARG A 5 17.39 5.05 18.47
C ARG A 5 18.69 5.82 18.80
N ARG A 6 19.83 5.54 18.13
CA ARG A 6 21.03 6.43 18.06
C ARG A 6 21.47 6.72 16.60
N ARG A 7 22.74 7.13 16.46
CA ARG A 7 23.63 7.16 15.28
C ARG A 7 25.05 6.76 15.73
N ASN A 8 25.82 6.14 14.82
CA ASN A 8 27.09 5.42 15.09
C ASN A 8 28.31 6.37 15.32
N ASN A 9 29.52 5.98 15.81
CA ASN A 9 30.31 4.72 15.68
C ASN A 9 31.04 4.25 16.98
N GLU A 10 31.21 2.91 17.07
CA GLU A 10 32.30 2.06 17.65
C GLU A 10 32.94 2.38 19.04
N THR A 11 33.02 1.45 20.01
CA THR A 11 34.02 0.34 20.01
C THR A 11 33.82 -0.75 21.10
N SER A 12 34.24 -1.99 20.77
CA SER A 12 34.80 -3.10 21.61
C SER A 12 33.98 -3.89 22.67
N LEU A 13 34.33 -5.20 22.75
CA LEU A 13 33.73 -6.33 23.48
C LEU A 13 34.42 -6.64 24.84
N ASP A 14 33.83 -7.52 25.67
CA ASP A 14 34.45 -8.84 25.97
C ASP A 14 33.44 -9.89 26.56
N GLU A 15 33.84 -11.16 26.64
CA GLU A 15 33.00 -12.37 26.66
C GLU A 15 32.81 -13.11 28.02
N SER A 16 32.21 -14.32 27.92
CA SER A 16 32.13 -15.47 28.87
C SER A 16 30.82 -15.62 29.66
N GLN A 17 30.28 -16.83 29.92
CA GLN A 17 30.73 -18.20 29.57
C GLN A 17 29.51 -19.16 29.46
N SER A 18 29.64 -20.25 28.69
CA SER A 18 28.53 -21.20 28.46
C SER A 18 28.45 -22.32 29.51
N SER A 19 27.25 -22.89 29.71
CA SER A 19 27.11 -24.25 30.25
C SER A 19 25.99 -25.01 29.54
N ASN A 20 26.20 -26.30 29.35
CA ASN A 20 25.60 -27.10 28.28
C ASN A 20 24.40 -27.95 28.77
N LYS A 21 23.26 -27.90 28.06
CA LYS A 21 22.13 -28.82 28.25
C LYS A 21 21.49 -29.20 26.91
N MET A 22 21.39 -30.50 26.66
CA MET A 22 20.73 -31.09 25.49
C MET A 22 19.22 -30.79 25.45
N PRO A 23 18.59 -30.79 24.25
CA PRO A 23 17.38 -30.01 24.02
C PRO A 23 16.12 -30.70 24.53
N ARG A 24 15.32 -29.96 25.31
CA ARG A 24 13.88 -30.22 25.37
C ARG A 24 13.24 -29.64 24.10
N ASN A 25 12.28 -30.35 23.52
CA ASN A 25 11.43 -29.78 22.46
C ASN A 25 10.38 -28.85 23.12
N ASP A 26 10.87 -27.72 23.60
CA ASP A 26 10.20 -26.78 24.49
C ASP A 26 10.06 -25.44 23.75
N LYS A 27 9.40 -25.48 22.59
CA LYS A 27 9.11 -24.27 21.82
C LYS A 27 8.15 -23.40 22.62
N SER A 28 8.72 -22.39 23.26
CA SER A 28 7.97 -21.34 23.94
C SER A 28 7.07 -20.63 22.93
N HIS A 29 5.76 -20.71 23.13
CA HIS A 29 4.76 -20.10 22.24
C HIS A 29 4.93 -18.58 22.21
N ILE A 30 5.19 -18.00 21.04
CA ILE A 30 5.41 -16.57 20.84
C ILE A 30 4.15 -15.97 20.20
N ALA A 31 3.41 -15.17 20.97
CA ALA A 31 2.22 -14.48 20.46
C ALA A 31 2.52 -13.02 20.10
N ALA A 32 1.96 -12.54 18.98
CA ALA A 32 1.93 -11.12 18.64
C ALA A 32 0.63 -10.48 19.13
N LEU A 33 0.73 -9.37 19.86
CA LEU A 33 -0.40 -8.57 20.33
C LEU A 33 -0.36 -7.20 19.63
N ILE A 34 -1.37 -6.91 18.80
CA ILE A 34 -1.43 -5.67 18.01
C ILE A 34 -2.58 -4.79 18.53
N LEU A 35 -2.21 -3.70 19.20
CA LEU A 35 -3.13 -2.82 19.95
C LEU A 35 -3.88 -1.84 19.03
N ALA A 36 -4.98 -2.33 18.45
CA ALA A 36 -5.81 -1.61 17.49
C ALA A 36 -6.76 -0.56 18.13
N ARG A 37 -6.26 0.33 19.01
CA ARG A 37 -7.12 1.29 19.75
C ARG A 37 -7.93 2.22 18.84
N GLY A 38 -9.23 2.35 19.11
CA GLY A 38 -10.13 3.27 18.38
C GLY A 38 -10.04 4.73 18.85
N GLY A 39 -9.85 4.94 20.16
CA GLY A 39 -9.84 6.24 20.84
C GLY A 39 -8.55 7.06 20.68
N SER A 40 -7.95 7.06 19.49
CA SER A 40 -6.75 7.87 19.22
C SER A 40 -7.08 9.36 19.31
N LYS A 41 -6.48 10.05 20.29
CA LYS A 41 -6.84 11.42 20.71
C LYS A 41 -6.67 12.49 19.62
N GLY A 42 -5.63 12.41 18.80
CA GLY A 42 -5.38 13.36 17.71
C GLY A 42 -5.99 12.95 16.37
N ILE A 43 -5.82 11.68 15.95
CA ILE A 43 -6.40 11.14 14.71
C ILE A 43 -7.43 10.03 15.04
N PRO A 44 -8.75 10.32 15.03
CA PRO A 44 -9.78 9.32 15.25
C PRO A 44 -9.68 8.13 14.28
N LEU A 45 -9.85 6.92 14.80
CA LEU A 45 -9.85 5.66 14.04
C LEU A 45 -8.58 5.43 13.17
N LYS A 46 -7.43 6.04 13.50
CA LYS A 46 -6.22 6.01 12.66
C LYS A 46 -5.79 4.61 12.18
N ASN A 47 -6.01 3.58 12.98
CA ASN A 47 -5.67 2.19 12.65
C ASN A 47 -6.37 1.63 11.39
N ILE A 48 -7.52 2.18 10.99
CA ILE A 48 -8.23 1.80 9.75
C ILE A 48 -8.13 2.85 8.64
N LYS A 49 -7.53 4.03 8.88
CA LYS A 49 -7.24 5.00 7.82
C LYS A 49 -6.16 4.43 6.87
N MET A 50 -6.26 4.77 5.59
CA MET A 50 -5.34 4.32 4.55
C MET A 50 -4.02 5.12 4.61
N LEU A 51 -2.91 4.41 4.78
CA LEU A 51 -1.54 4.95 4.72
C LEU A 51 -0.82 4.23 3.58
N ALA A 52 -0.39 4.94 2.55
CA ALA A 52 0.19 4.34 1.34
C ALA A 52 -0.68 3.21 0.75
N GLY A 53 -2.00 3.42 0.70
CA GLY A 53 -2.94 2.50 0.07
C GLY A 53 -3.24 1.20 0.83
N VAL A 54 -2.72 1.06 2.06
CA VAL A 54 -3.02 -0.04 2.98
C VAL A 54 -3.51 0.55 4.30
N PRO A 55 -4.51 -0.03 5.00
CA PRO A 55 -4.88 0.45 6.32
C PRO A 55 -3.67 0.47 7.27
N LEU A 56 -3.52 1.47 8.14
CA LEU A 56 -2.35 1.62 9.01
C LEU A 56 -1.97 0.32 9.76
N ILE A 57 -2.96 -0.39 10.31
CA ILE A 57 -2.74 -1.67 11.00
C ILE A 57 -2.26 -2.81 10.08
N GLY A 58 -2.58 -2.74 8.78
CA GLY A 58 -2.20 -3.73 7.77
C GLY A 58 -0.69 -3.84 7.57
N TRP A 59 0.05 -2.73 7.73
CA TRP A 59 1.52 -2.73 7.70
C TRP A 59 2.13 -3.59 8.80
N VAL A 60 1.62 -3.46 10.03
CA VAL A 60 2.07 -4.24 11.20
C VAL A 60 1.66 -5.70 11.06
N LEU A 61 0.41 -5.97 10.65
CA LEU A 61 -0.09 -7.33 10.44
C LEU A 61 0.71 -8.10 9.39
N ARG A 62 1.03 -7.46 8.25
CA ARG A 62 1.84 -8.08 7.18
C ARG A 62 3.24 -8.44 7.68
N ALA A 63 3.94 -7.50 8.32
CA ALA A 63 5.26 -7.75 8.87
C ALA A 63 5.26 -8.88 9.93
N ALA A 64 4.26 -8.90 10.81
CA ALA A 64 4.13 -9.94 11.83
C ALA A 64 3.90 -11.32 11.21
N VAL A 65 2.96 -11.46 10.26
CA VAL A 65 2.68 -12.75 9.59
C VAL A 65 3.88 -13.22 8.76
N ASP A 66 4.44 -12.34 7.91
CA ASP A 66 5.52 -12.71 7.01
C ASP A 66 6.81 -13.08 7.74
N SER A 67 7.02 -12.57 8.96
CA SER A 67 8.19 -12.93 9.78
C SER A 67 8.30 -14.44 10.05
N GLY A 68 7.16 -15.16 10.15
CA GLY A 68 7.12 -16.55 10.60
C GLY A 68 7.55 -16.77 12.06
N MET A 69 7.67 -15.70 12.85
CA MET A 69 8.19 -15.73 14.23
C MET A 69 7.12 -15.89 15.31
N PHE A 70 5.83 -15.88 14.95
CA PHE A 70 4.71 -15.87 15.88
C PHE A 70 3.76 -17.04 15.64
N ASP A 71 3.41 -17.74 16.71
CA ASP A 71 2.50 -18.90 16.71
C ASP A 71 1.02 -18.48 16.75
N SER A 72 0.70 -17.25 17.18
CA SER A 72 -0.68 -16.71 17.20
C SER A 72 -0.72 -15.18 17.28
N CYS A 73 -1.73 -14.56 16.65
CA CYS A 73 -2.04 -13.14 16.81
C CYS A 73 -3.31 -12.92 17.64
N LEU A 74 -3.25 -12.04 18.64
CA LEU A 74 -4.39 -11.68 19.54
C LEU A 74 -4.65 -10.17 19.56
N LYS A 75 -5.82 -9.77 20.06
CA LYS A 75 -6.31 -8.37 20.15
C LYS A 75 -6.80 -8.06 21.57
N GLU A 76 -6.29 -6.99 22.17
CA GLU A 76 -6.73 -6.47 23.47
C GLU A 76 -6.42 -4.96 23.61
N THR A 77 -6.72 -4.33 24.76
CA THR A 77 -6.80 -2.86 24.93
C THR A 77 -6.26 -2.34 26.28
N GLY A 78 -5.46 -1.25 26.28
CA GLY A 78 -5.02 -0.50 27.47
C GLY A 78 -4.17 0.76 27.16
N GLU A 79 -4.07 1.71 28.11
CA GLU A 79 -3.36 3.02 28.07
C GLU A 79 -3.03 3.50 29.53
N GLN A 80 -2.10 4.41 29.88
CA GLN A 80 -1.06 5.23 29.21
C GLN A 80 0.06 5.62 30.24
N THR A 81 1.26 6.06 29.83
CA THR A 81 2.35 6.56 30.72
C THR A 81 2.75 8.03 30.47
N VAL A 82 3.57 8.64 31.35
CA VAL A 82 3.99 10.07 31.36
C VAL A 82 5.50 10.26 31.55
N PRO A 83 6.12 11.32 30.99
CA PRO A 83 7.58 11.53 30.97
C PRO A 83 8.17 12.21 32.21
N PHE A 84 9.48 12.05 32.43
CA PHE A 84 10.19 12.51 33.62
C PHE A 84 11.40 13.41 33.28
N ASN A 85 11.22 14.73 33.48
CA ASN A 85 12.22 15.82 33.53
C ASN A 85 13.01 16.22 32.26
N LEU A 86 13.18 17.55 32.11
CA LEU A 86 14.08 18.24 31.18
C LEU A 86 14.68 19.45 31.90
N GLU A 87 16.02 19.62 31.93
CA GLU A 87 16.70 20.81 32.48
C GLU A 87 17.17 21.76 31.35
N PRO A 88 16.53 22.93 31.14
CA PRO A 88 16.88 23.82 30.02
C PRO A 88 18.28 24.45 30.10
N ALA A 89 18.83 24.60 31.31
CA ALA A 89 20.04 25.39 31.57
C ALA A 89 21.37 24.73 31.14
N LYS A 90 21.36 23.45 30.76
CA LYS A 90 22.56 22.67 30.40
C LYS A 90 22.50 22.10 28.97
N ARG A 91 21.65 22.65 28.11
CA ARG A 91 21.38 22.10 26.78
C ARG A 91 22.55 22.37 25.80
N PRO A 92 23.26 21.33 25.29
CA PRO A 92 24.26 21.52 24.23
C PRO A 92 23.60 21.98 22.92
N ARG A 93 24.39 22.57 22.01
CA ARG A 93 23.90 22.87 20.65
C ARG A 93 23.52 21.55 19.97
N ARG A 94 22.43 21.56 19.19
CA ARG A 94 21.87 20.35 18.54
C ARG A 94 22.86 19.63 17.61
N GLN A 95 23.90 20.33 17.15
CA GLN A 95 24.96 19.80 16.28
C GLN A 95 26.05 19.04 17.06
N ASP A 96 26.24 19.37 18.34
CA ASP A 96 27.28 18.80 19.22
C ASP A 96 26.70 17.71 20.15
N TRP A 97 25.42 17.36 19.99
CA TRP A 97 24.70 16.44 20.86
C TRP A 97 24.68 15.04 20.22
N PRO A 98 25.21 13.98 20.88
CA PRO A 98 25.07 12.60 20.40
C PRO A 98 23.62 12.09 20.34
N GLY A 99 22.66 12.88 20.84
CA GLY A 99 21.25 12.54 20.94
C GLY A 99 20.90 11.88 22.27
N GLU A 100 19.62 11.55 22.42
CA GLU A 100 19.07 10.77 23.53
C GLU A 100 18.29 9.58 22.97
N LEU A 101 18.30 8.47 23.71
CA LEU A 101 17.43 7.33 23.44
C LEU A 101 16.00 7.69 23.86
N CYS A 102 15.20 8.20 22.93
CA CYS A 102 13.76 8.25 23.12
C CYS A 102 13.17 6.87 22.88
N GLU A 103 12.35 6.37 23.82
CA GLU A 103 11.44 5.26 23.57
C GLU A 103 10.47 5.66 22.46
N ASN A 104 10.27 4.79 21.47
CA ASN A 104 9.19 4.92 20.49
C ASN A 104 8.19 3.77 20.66
N GLY A 105 6.90 4.04 20.43
CA GLY A 105 5.82 3.08 20.71
C GLY A 105 5.70 1.94 19.70
N SER A 106 6.78 1.59 18.99
CA SER A 106 6.74 0.73 17.81
C SER A 106 6.58 -0.75 18.14
N PHE A 107 7.31 -1.28 19.13
CA PHE A 107 7.09 -2.65 19.63
C PHE A 107 7.59 -2.89 21.06
N TYR A 108 6.99 -3.88 21.71
CA TYR A 108 7.34 -4.34 23.05
C TYR A 108 7.45 -5.86 23.09
N PHE A 109 8.55 -6.38 23.65
CA PHE A 109 8.69 -7.78 24.04
C PHE A 109 8.66 -7.90 25.56
N ALA A 110 7.62 -8.51 26.11
CA ALA A 110 7.44 -8.79 27.53
C ALA A 110 7.12 -10.27 27.75
N LYS A 111 7.45 -10.79 28.94
CA LYS A 111 6.94 -12.11 29.36
C LYS A 111 5.46 -12.00 29.67
N LYS A 112 4.68 -13.02 29.31
CA LYS A 112 3.25 -13.16 29.63
C LYS A 112 2.93 -12.81 31.10
N GLU A 113 3.75 -13.30 32.04
CA GLU A 113 3.58 -13.05 33.47
C GLU A 113 3.63 -11.57 33.88
N ILE A 114 4.39 -10.73 33.18
CA ILE A 114 4.47 -9.28 33.49
C ILE A 114 3.11 -8.63 33.15
N ILE A 115 2.54 -9.01 32.01
CA ILE A 115 1.23 -8.50 31.57
C ILE A 115 0.12 -9.00 32.50
N GLU A 116 0.08 -10.31 32.82
CA GLU A 116 -0.98 -10.88 33.66
C GLU A 116 -0.90 -10.47 35.14
N LYS A 117 0.29 -10.31 35.72
CA LYS A 117 0.46 -10.04 37.16
C LYS A 117 0.61 -8.56 37.49
N GLU A 118 1.28 -7.80 36.63
CA GLU A 118 1.62 -6.40 36.87
C GLU A 118 0.74 -5.45 36.05
N GLY A 119 0.03 -5.93 35.03
CA GLY A 119 -0.81 -5.11 34.15
C GLY A 119 -0.02 -4.20 33.19
N HIS A 120 1.29 -4.41 33.07
CA HIS A 120 2.21 -3.53 32.34
C HIS A 120 2.90 -4.24 31.17
N LEU A 121 3.25 -3.48 30.12
CA LEU A 121 4.08 -3.97 29.00
C LEU A 121 5.59 -3.91 29.29
N GLN A 122 5.98 -3.34 30.43
CA GLN A 122 7.36 -3.11 30.84
C GLN A 122 7.49 -3.46 32.34
N GLY A 123 8.49 -4.27 32.69
CA GLY A 123 8.74 -4.71 34.07
C GLY A 123 10.01 -5.56 34.19
N GLY A 124 10.56 -5.66 35.40
CA GLY A 124 11.73 -6.48 35.68
C GLY A 124 13.01 -6.04 34.95
N LYS A 125 13.73 -7.00 34.33
CA LYS A 125 14.97 -6.74 33.59
C LYS A 125 14.66 -6.19 32.19
N LEU A 126 15.02 -4.93 31.96
CA LEU A 126 14.80 -4.22 30.70
C LEU A 126 16.04 -4.24 29.79
N THR A 127 15.80 -4.14 28.49
CA THR A 127 16.79 -3.95 27.42
C THR A 127 16.07 -3.29 26.24
N TYR A 128 16.80 -2.70 25.29
CA TYR A 128 16.24 -1.99 24.15
C TYR A 128 16.82 -2.46 22.81
N TYR A 129 16.07 -2.24 21.74
CA TYR A 129 16.51 -2.40 20.35
C TYR A 129 16.64 -1.03 19.70
N GLU A 130 17.73 -0.79 18.98
CA GLU A 130 18.00 0.50 18.35
C GLU A 130 17.49 0.53 16.90
N MET A 131 16.35 1.20 16.70
CA MET A 131 15.69 1.43 15.43
C MET A 131 16.23 2.68 14.71
N LEU A 132 16.49 2.56 13.40
CA LEU A 132 16.99 3.67 12.60
C LEU A 132 15.96 4.82 12.43
N PRO A 133 16.43 6.08 12.21
CA PRO A 133 15.62 7.29 12.07
C PRO A 133 14.34 7.16 11.23
N GLU A 134 14.48 6.52 10.09
CA GLU A 134 13.51 6.36 9.01
C GLU A 134 12.29 5.54 9.43
N TYR A 135 12.51 4.43 10.15
CA TYR A 135 11.45 3.55 10.66
C TYR A 135 10.76 4.09 11.93
N SER A 136 11.43 4.98 12.67
CA SER A 136 10.87 5.62 13.87
C SER A 136 9.94 6.79 13.48
N VAL A 137 8.64 6.49 13.32
CA VAL A 137 7.58 7.46 13.05
C VAL A 137 6.44 7.31 14.05
N ASP A 138 6.20 8.36 14.82
CA ASP A 138 4.95 8.51 15.56
C ASP A 138 3.94 9.30 14.69
N ILE A 139 2.67 8.89 14.73
CA ILE A 139 1.58 9.49 13.95
C ILE A 139 0.50 9.93 14.93
N ASP A 140 0.61 11.13 15.48
CA ASP A 140 -0.27 11.61 16.54
C ASP A 140 -1.24 12.68 16.06
N VAL A 141 -0.86 13.50 15.09
CA VAL A 141 -1.68 14.56 14.48
C VAL A 141 -1.72 14.43 12.96
N ASP A 142 -2.77 14.94 12.30
CA ASP A 142 -2.97 14.70 10.85
C ASP A 142 -1.81 15.24 9.96
N ILE A 143 -1.01 16.21 10.43
CA ILE A 143 0.19 16.70 9.73
C ILE A 143 1.34 15.67 9.70
N ASP A 144 1.34 14.67 10.58
CA ASP A 144 2.29 13.56 10.54
C ASP A 144 1.98 12.59 9.39
N TRP A 145 0.72 12.53 8.93
CA TRP A 145 0.24 11.53 7.97
C TRP A 145 1.01 11.54 6.65
N PRO A 146 1.25 12.68 5.98
CA PRO A 146 2.03 12.71 4.73
C PRO A 146 3.50 12.32 4.96
N VAL A 147 4.08 12.64 6.12
CA VAL A 147 5.47 12.28 6.46
C VAL A 147 5.58 10.78 6.70
N ALA A 148 4.62 10.20 7.43
CA ALA A 148 4.50 8.77 7.64
C ALA A 148 4.30 8.02 6.32
N GLU A 149 3.44 8.54 5.44
CA GLU A 149 3.18 7.93 4.13
C GLU A 149 4.43 7.92 3.26
N GLN A 150 5.16 9.04 3.16
CA GLN A 150 6.40 9.10 2.39
C GLN A 150 7.51 8.21 2.97
N ARG A 151 7.57 8.04 4.30
CA ARG A 151 8.52 7.12 4.94
C ARG A 151 8.14 5.66 4.73
N VAL A 152 6.85 5.31 4.83
CA VAL A 152 6.36 3.97 4.49
C VAL A 152 6.62 3.68 3.01
N LEU A 153 6.38 4.61 2.09
CA LEU A 153 6.66 4.40 0.67
C LEU A 153 8.14 4.20 0.35
N ARG A 154 9.05 4.79 1.13
CA ARG A 154 10.50 4.74 0.88
C ARG A 154 11.23 3.65 1.67
N TYR A 155 10.77 3.34 2.87
CA TYR A 155 11.44 2.47 3.84
C TYR A 155 10.50 1.41 4.45
N GLY A 156 9.21 1.40 4.12
CA GLY A 156 8.25 0.45 4.67
C GLY A 156 8.59 -1.00 4.29
N TYR A 157 8.06 -1.94 5.08
CA TYR A 157 8.12 -3.36 4.73
C TYR A 157 6.91 -3.73 3.88
N PHE A 158 7.15 -4.12 2.62
CA PHE A 158 6.07 -4.36 1.65
C PHE A 158 5.61 -5.83 1.58
N GLY A 159 6.27 -6.74 2.30
CA GLY A 159 5.97 -8.18 2.31
C GLY A 159 7.05 -9.02 1.63
N LYS A 160 6.85 -10.34 1.59
CA LYS A 160 7.72 -11.27 0.82
C LYS A 160 7.35 -11.37 -0.66
N ASP A 161 6.10 -11.09 -1.01
CA ASP A 161 5.65 -11.09 -2.39
C ASP A 161 6.37 -9.98 -3.17
N THR A 162 6.75 -10.25 -4.43
CA THR A 162 7.19 -9.20 -5.34
C THR A 162 5.95 -8.46 -5.86
N PRO A 163 5.69 -7.19 -5.48
CA PRO A 163 4.55 -6.43 -5.97
C PRO A 163 4.58 -6.33 -7.49
N GLU A 164 3.39 -6.54 -8.06
CA GLU A 164 3.14 -6.64 -9.49
C GLU A 164 3.41 -5.30 -10.18
N VAL A 165 4.58 -5.20 -10.84
CA VAL A 165 4.97 -3.98 -11.56
C VAL A 165 4.21 -3.94 -12.88
N VAL A 166 3.06 -3.29 -12.86
CA VAL A 166 2.25 -3.08 -14.06
C VAL A 166 3.04 -2.40 -15.18
N ARG A 167 2.94 -3.00 -16.38
CA ARG A 167 3.56 -2.56 -17.64
C ARG A 167 2.53 -2.21 -18.72
N LEU A 168 1.32 -2.75 -18.60
CA LEU A 168 0.21 -2.53 -19.53
C LEU A 168 -1.08 -2.30 -18.72
N MET A 169 -1.84 -1.26 -19.06
CA MET A 169 -3.16 -1.01 -18.51
C MET A 169 -4.22 -1.09 -19.61
N PHE A 170 -5.24 -1.90 -19.37
CA PHE A 170 -6.50 -1.86 -20.12
C PHE A 170 -7.54 -1.06 -19.33
N CYS A 171 -8.31 -0.21 -20.01
CA CYS A 171 -9.37 0.58 -19.38
C CYS A 171 -10.58 0.70 -20.31
N ASN A 172 -11.75 0.26 -19.87
CA ASN A 172 -12.99 0.50 -20.62
C ASN A 172 -13.26 2.02 -20.76
N ILE A 173 -13.84 2.43 -21.90
CA ILE A 173 -14.25 3.82 -22.12
C ILE A 173 -15.60 4.06 -21.44
N SER A 174 -16.62 3.30 -21.82
CA SER A 174 -17.93 3.35 -21.17
C SER A 174 -17.87 2.84 -19.74
N GLY A 175 -18.59 3.53 -18.85
CA GLY A 175 -18.68 3.19 -17.44
C GLY A 175 -17.43 3.47 -16.60
N CYS A 176 -16.24 3.63 -17.19
CA CYS A 176 -14.99 3.94 -16.46
C CYS A 176 -14.45 5.33 -16.78
N LEU A 177 -13.99 5.57 -18.01
CA LEU A 177 -13.48 6.88 -18.45
C LEU A 177 -14.60 7.91 -18.70
N THR A 178 -15.78 7.40 -19.05
CA THR A 178 -17.05 8.14 -19.11
C THR A 178 -17.99 7.62 -18.02
N ASP A 179 -19.04 8.38 -17.71
CA ASP A 179 -20.12 7.99 -16.80
C ASP A 179 -21.19 7.10 -17.48
N GLY A 180 -20.87 6.54 -18.65
CA GLY A 180 -21.80 5.74 -19.46
C GLY A 180 -22.91 6.53 -20.15
N LYS A 181 -22.97 7.87 -20.00
CA LYS A 181 -23.98 8.70 -20.67
C LYS A 181 -23.52 9.09 -22.08
N ILE A 182 -24.44 8.94 -23.04
CA ILE A 182 -24.30 9.47 -24.39
C ILE A 182 -25.41 10.48 -24.62
N PHE A 183 -25.01 11.71 -24.89
CA PHE A 183 -25.93 12.81 -25.19
C PHE A 183 -26.16 12.81 -26.70
N MET A 184 -27.41 12.62 -27.12
CA MET A 184 -27.81 12.66 -28.53
C MET A 184 -28.55 13.97 -28.83
N SER A 185 -28.10 14.70 -29.85
CA SER A 185 -28.81 15.88 -30.35
C SER A 185 -29.98 15.50 -31.26
N VAL A 186 -30.86 16.47 -31.55
CA VAL A 186 -31.96 16.30 -32.52
C VAL A 186 -31.43 16.09 -33.96
N SER A 187 -30.22 16.56 -34.25
CA SER A 187 -29.49 16.32 -35.52
C SER A 187 -28.85 14.93 -35.60
N GLY A 188 -28.88 14.13 -34.53
CA GLY A 188 -28.25 12.81 -34.45
C GLY A 188 -26.76 12.83 -34.07
N GLU A 189 -26.23 13.97 -33.65
CA GLU A 189 -24.85 14.08 -33.16
C GLU A 189 -24.75 13.48 -31.74
N ALA A 190 -23.73 12.64 -31.52
CA ALA A 190 -23.45 12.04 -30.23
C ALA A 190 -22.29 12.76 -29.50
N MET A 191 -22.48 13.05 -28.22
CA MET A 191 -21.45 13.59 -27.33
C MET A 191 -21.25 12.68 -26.11
N VAL A 192 -19.99 12.46 -25.73
CA VAL A 192 -19.60 11.84 -24.46
C VAL A 192 -18.77 12.82 -23.63
N SER A 193 -18.79 12.66 -22.32
CA SER A 193 -17.96 13.44 -21.40
C SER A 193 -16.84 12.59 -20.79
N VAL A 194 -15.64 13.16 -20.70
CA VAL A 194 -14.46 12.53 -20.06
C VAL A 194 -13.86 13.50 -19.05
N ASN A 195 -13.38 12.97 -17.93
CA ASN A 195 -12.82 13.81 -16.87
C ASN A 195 -11.40 14.29 -17.22
N THR A 196 -11.08 15.55 -16.90
CA THR A 196 -9.71 16.06 -17.05
C THR A 196 -8.74 15.47 -16.03
N ARG A 197 -9.22 15.05 -14.85
CA ARG A 197 -8.41 14.34 -13.85
C ARG A 197 -8.03 12.94 -14.33
N ASP A 198 -8.98 12.23 -14.94
CA ASP A 198 -8.79 10.89 -15.50
C ASP A 198 -7.75 10.91 -16.64
N THR A 199 -7.87 11.83 -17.60
CA THR A 199 -6.87 11.97 -18.68
C THR A 199 -5.48 12.39 -18.18
N THR A 200 -5.40 13.08 -17.04
CA THR A 200 -4.12 13.38 -16.37
C THR A 200 -3.54 12.13 -15.69
N GLY A 201 -4.38 11.30 -15.06
CA GLY A 201 -3.97 10.02 -14.47
C GLY A 201 -3.42 9.04 -15.49
N LEU A 202 -4.08 8.91 -16.65
CA LEU A 202 -3.56 8.10 -17.76
C LEU A 202 -2.19 8.57 -18.24
N ARG A 203 -1.98 9.89 -18.39
CA ARG A 203 -0.68 10.46 -18.79
C ARG A 203 0.43 10.17 -17.78
N MET A 204 0.13 10.24 -16.47
CA MET A 204 1.09 9.88 -15.41
C MET A 204 1.57 8.43 -15.53
N LEU A 205 0.70 7.50 -15.95
CA LEU A 205 1.08 6.12 -16.20
C LEU A 205 1.96 5.97 -17.46
N GLN A 206 1.66 6.71 -18.53
CA GLN A 206 2.49 6.75 -19.74
C GLN A 206 3.90 7.28 -19.46
N GLU A 207 4.01 8.33 -18.62
CA GLU A 207 5.29 8.88 -18.14
C GLU A 207 6.09 7.85 -17.31
N GLU A 208 5.41 6.96 -16.58
CA GLU A 208 5.99 5.79 -15.90
C GLU A 208 6.13 4.52 -16.78
N GLN A 209 6.12 4.70 -18.11
CA GLN A 209 6.31 3.64 -19.12
C GLN A 209 5.29 2.49 -19.00
N VAL A 210 4.10 2.77 -18.49
CA VAL A 210 2.93 1.87 -18.61
C VAL A 210 2.25 2.19 -19.93
N GLU A 211 2.15 1.19 -20.80
CA GLU A 211 1.33 1.32 -22.00
C GLU A 211 -0.15 1.32 -21.60
N VAL A 212 -0.94 2.24 -22.13
CA VAL A 212 -2.37 2.35 -21.85
C VAL A 212 -3.17 2.08 -23.12
N ILE A 213 -4.08 1.13 -23.05
CA ILE A 213 -5.02 0.77 -24.11
C ILE A 213 -6.45 0.99 -23.59
N LEU A 214 -7.18 1.86 -24.27
CA LEU A 214 -8.59 2.13 -24.02
C LEU A 214 -9.45 1.10 -24.76
N LEU A 215 -10.48 0.58 -24.10
CA LEU A 215 -11.35 -0.45 -24.66
C LEU A 215 -12.75 0.10 -24.96
N THR A 216 -13.23 -0.18 -26.16
CA THR A 216 -14.62 0.05 -26.57
C THR A 216 -15.25 -1.28 -26.97
N THR A 217 -16.51 -1.49 -26.62
CA THR A 217 -17.24 -2.72 -26.96
C THR A 217 -18.04 -2.55 -28.24
N GLU A 218 -18.46 -3.66 -28.88
CA GLU A 218 -19.43 -3.61 -29.99
C GLU A 218 -20.77 -2.97 -29.64
N LYS A 219 -21.13 -2.91 -28.35
CA LYS A 219 -22.40 -2.35 -27.88
C LYS A 219 -22.32 -0.85 -27.59
N ASP A 220 -21.11 -0.28 -27.50
CA ASP A 220 -20.94 1.12 -27.15
C ASP A 220 -21.39 2.02 -28.31
N PRO A 221 -22.43 2.86 -28.14
CA PRO A 221 -22.94 3.75 -29.19
C PRO A 221 -22.05 4.98 -29.44
N ILE A 222 -20.71 4.81 -29.36
CA ILE A 222 -19.74 5.88 -29.55
C ILE A 222 -19.30 5.88 -31.01
N ASP A 223 -19.50 7.02 -31.69
CA ASP A 223 -19.11 7.21 -33.09
C ASP A 223 -17.59 6.99 -33.29
N PRO A 224 -17.16 6.27 -34.36
CA PRO A 224 -15.74 6.06 -34.66
C PRO A 224 -14.91 7.35 -34.76
N ALA A 225 -15.46 8.45 -35.27
CA ALA A 225 -14.78 9.74 -35.34
C ALA A 225 -14.62 10.40 -33.95
N LEU A 226 -15.49 10.07 -32.99
CA LEU A 226 -15.36 10.48 -31.59
C LEU A 226 -14.32 9.63 -30.85
N LEU A 227 -14.25 8.33 -31.14
CA LEU A 227 -13.18 7.45 -30.66
C LEU A 227 -11.80 7.91 -31.16
N GLN A 228 -11.65 8.27 -32.44
CA GLN A 228 -10.40 8.81 -32.98
C GLN A 228 -9.99 10.11 -32.28
N LYS A 229 -10.93 11.04 -32.07
CA LYS A 229 -10.67 12.28 -31.31
C LYS A 229 -10.25 12.03 -29.86
N LEU A 230 -10.73 10.95 -29.23
CA LEU A 230 -10.29 10.54 -27.89
C LEU A 230 -8.87 9.94 -27.93
N GLU A 231 -8.57 9.07 -28.89
CA GLU A 231 -7.24 8.51 -29.13
C GLU A 231 -6.20 9.62 -29.34
N ASP A 232 -6.46 10.57 -30.25
CA ASP A 232 -5.55 11.68 -30.56
C ASP A 232 -5.31 12.60 -29.35
N ARG A 233 -6.36 12.86 -28.55
CA ARG A 233 -6.31 13.80 -27.41
C ARG A 233 -5.66 13.20 -26.17
N ILE A 234 -5.90 11.92 -25.90
CA ILE A 234 -5.38 11.20 -24.73
C ILE A 234 -4.02 10.54 -25.06
N LYS A 235 -3.74 10.32 -26.35
CA LYS A 235 -2.56 9.59 -26.86
C LYS A 235 -2.49 8.15 -26.35
N CYS A 236 -3.64 7.53 -26.11
CA CYS A 236 -3.78 6.13 -25.72
C CYS A 236 -4.45 5.37 -26.85
N LYS A 237 -3.93 4.19 -27.20
CA LYS A 237 -4.51 3.38 -28.27
C LYS A 237 -5.95 2.98 -27.91
N VAL A 238 -6.88 3.06 -28.87
CA VAL A 238 -8.22 2.48 -28.71
C VAL A 238 -8.26 1.10 -29.37
N GLU A 239 -8.73 0.08 -28.64
CA GLU A 239 -8.99 -1.26 -29.15
C GLU A 239 -10.49 -1.59 -29.01
N LYS A 240 -11.03 -2.27 -30.03
CA LYS A 240 -12.41 -2.75 -30.01
C LYS A 240 -12.44 -4.21 -29.55
N VAL A 241 -13.24 -4.50 -28.52
CA VAL A 241 -13.39 -5.83 -27.94
C VAL A 241 -14.81 -6.38 -28.14
N GLY A 242 -14.90 -7.70 -28.25
CA GLY A 242 -16.17 -8.42 -28.39
C GLY A 242 -16.92 -8.60 -27.06
N LYS A 243 -17.88 -9.52 -27.05
CA LYS A 243 -18.70 -9.85 -25.87
C LYS A 243 -17.91 -10.44 -24.69
N GLU A 244 -16.72 -10.99 -24.95
CA GLU A 244 -15.82 -11.54 -23.93
C GLU A 244 -14.42 -10.97 -24.14
N PRO A 245 -14.09 -9.80 -23.54
CA PRO A 245 -12.83 -9.09 -23.77
C PRO A 245 -11.60 -9.96 -23.54
N LEU A 246 -11.66 -10.93 -22.62
CA LEU A 246 -10.54 -11.83 -22.33
C LEU A 246 -9.99 -12.54 -23.57
N ASN A 247 -10.84 -12.92 -24.53
CA ASN A 247 -10.42 -13.67 -25.71
C ASN A 247 -9.58 -12.80 -26.65
N ASP A 248 -10.00 -11.55 -26.86
CA ASP A 248 -9.29 -10.59 -27.71
C ASP A 248 -7.96 -10.16 -27.05
N LEU A 249 -8.03 -9.80 -25.76
CA LEU A 249 -6.94 -9.22 -24.99
C LEU A 249 -5.81 -10.20 -24.67
N LYS A 250 -6.10 -11.51 -24.50
CA LYS A 250 -5.07 -12.55 -24.36
C LYS A 250 -4.03 -12.47 -25.47
N SER A 251 -4.48 -12.33 -26.72
CA SER A 251 -3.58 -12.24 -27.87
C SER A 251 -2.68 -11.00 -27.83
N ILE A 252 -3.13 -9.90 -27.23
CA ILE A 252 -2.36 -8.66 -27.06
C ILE A 252 -1.29 -8.85 -25.97
N VAL A 253 -1.67 -9.43 -24.84
CA VAL A 253 -0.78 -9.73 -23.70
C VAL A 253 0.35 -10.70 -24.13
N GLU A 254 -0.01 -11.77 -24.84
CA GLU A 254 0.94 -12.76 -25.40
C GLU A 254 1.91 -12.13 -26.42
N LYS A 255 1.40 -11.35 -27.39
CA LYS A 255 2.25 -10.63 -28.37
C LYS A 255 3.25 -9.68 -27.71
N LYS A 256 2.87 -9.09 -26.57
CA LYS A 256 3.73 -8.19 -25.78
C LYS A 256 4.69 -8.93 -24.83
N LYS A 257 4.63 -10.26 -24.77
CA LYS A 257 5.41 -11.12 -23.86
C LYS A 257 5.26 -10.71 -22.39
N LEU A 258 4.02 -10.38 -22.01
CA LEU A 258 3.62 -10.08 -20.64
C LEU A 258 2.80 -11.24 -20.07
N GLU A 259 2.77 -11.36 -18.75
CA GLU A 259 1.81 -12.21 -18.05
C GLU A 259 0.67 -11.35 -17.49
N TRP A 260 -0.48 -11.94 -17.15
CA TRP A 260 -1.60 -11.18 -16.60
C TRP A 260 -1.28 -10.46 -15.27
N LYS A 261 -0.28 -10.95 -14.52
CA LYS A 261 0.29 -10.28 -13.35
C LYS A 261 0.95 -8.92 -13.68
N ASP A 262 1.44 -8.73 -14.90
CA ASP A 262 2.06 -7.47 -15.36
C ASP A 262 1.01 -6.46 -15.90
N VAL A 263 -0.28 -6.83 -15.84
CA VAL A 263 -1.40 -6.09 -16.45
C VAL A 263 -2.26 -5.45 -15.35
N ALA A 264 -2.60 -4.17 -15.54
CA ALA A 264 -3.73 -3.53 -14.88
C ALA A 264 -4.99 -3.64 -15.75
N PHE A 265 -6.14 -3.91 -15.15
CA PHE A 265 -7.42 -3.92 -15.86
C PHE A 265 -8.48 -3.09 -15.11
N MET A 266 -9.05 -2.09 -15.78
CA MET A 266 -10.20 -1.34 -15.30
C MET A 266 -11.44 -1.63 -16.14
N GLY A 267 -12.42 -2.26 -15.51
CA GLY A 267 -13.72 -2.60 -16.11
C GLY A 267 -14.88 -2.07 -15.28
N PHE A 268 -16.10 -2.39 -15.69
CA PHE A 268 -17.31 -1.99 -14.96
C PHE A 268 -18.39 -3.06 -14.87
N ASP A 269 -18.41 -4.12 -15.69
CA ASP A 269 -19.57 -5.04 -15.78
C ASP A 269 -19.22 -6.54 -15.76
N GLN A 270 -20.24 -7.39 -15.80
CA GLN A 270 -20.17 -8.85 -15.81
C GLN A 270 -19.24 -9.42 -16.89
N ALA A 271 -19.12 -8.77 -18.05
CA ALA A 271 -18.23 -9.20 -19.13
C ALA A 271 -16.73 -9.08 -18.74
N ASP A 272 -16.41 -8.12 -17.87
CA ASP A 272 -15.04 -7.80 -17.44
C ASP A 272 -14.53 -8.75 -16.35
N VAL A 273 -15.42 -9.47 -15.67
CA VAL A 273 -15.11 -10.29 -14.46
C VAL A 273 -13.94 -11.25 -14.66
N LYS A 274 -13.81 -11.86 -15.84
CA LYS A 274 -12.68 -12.77 -16.11
C LYS A 274 -11.34 -12.03 -16.22
N CYS A 275 -11.33 -10.82 -16.79
CA CYS A 275 -10.15 -9.95 -16.84
C CYS A 275 -9.82 -9.38 -15.45
N LEU A 276 -10.83 -8.94 -14.69
CA LEU A 276 -10.68 -8.42 -13.33
C LEU A 276 -10.05 -9.44 -12.38
N ASN A 277 -10.43 -10.72 -12.48
CA ASN A 277 -9.86 -11.80 -11.67
C ASN A 277 -8.41 -12.16 -12.06
N LEU A 278 -8.05 -12.04 -13.35
CA LEU A 278 -6.74 -12.46 -13.87
C LEU A 278 -5.66 -11.38 -13.78
N ALA A 279 -6.03 -10.11 -13.98
CA ALA A 279 -5.09 -9.00 -13.99
C ALA A 279 -4.40 -8.82 -12.62
N GLY A 280 -3.11 -8.49 -12.63
CA GLY A 280 -2.31 -8.25 -11.43
C GLY A 280 -2.91 -7.14 -10.57
N LEU A 281 -3.16 -5.98 -11.16
CA LEU A 281 -4.02 -4.96 -10.55
C LEU A 281 -5.36 -4.92 -11.30
N SER A 282 -6.46 -4.88 -10.56
CA SER A 282 -7.78 -4.74 -11.18
C SER A 282 -8.66 -3.79 -10.38
N ALA A 283 -9.42 -2.96 -11.08
CA ALA A 283 -10.32 -2.01 -10.44
C ALA A 283 -11.66 -1.89 -11.16
N VAL A 284 -12.65 -1.44 -10.39
CA VAL A 284 -13.94 -0.98 -10.89
C VAL A 284 -14.31 0.37 -10.27
N PRO A 285 -15.08 1.21 -10.97
CA PRO A 285 -15.71 2.40 -10.43
C PRO A 285 -16.56 2.14 -9.17
N GLY A 286 -16.70 3.17 -8.33
CA GLY A 286 -17.50 3.13 -7.10
C GLY A 286 -18.99 2.90 -7.33
N ASP A 287 -19.50 3.14 -8.54
CA ASP A 287 -20.88 2.91 -8.99
C ASP A 287 -21.09 1.59 -9.76
N ALA A 288 -20.02 0.81 -10.02
CA ALA A 288 -20.13 -0.46 -10.75
C ALA A 288 -21.07 -1.49 -10.08
N PRO A 289 -21.68 -2.43 -10.83
CA PRO A 289 -22.54 -3.47 -10.27
C PRO A 289 -21.80 -4.39 -9.30
N ALA A 290 -22.55 -4.99 -8.38
CA ALA A 290 -22.00 -5.82 -7.31
C ALA A 290 -21.16 -7.02 -7.80
N VAL A 291 -21.40 -7.52 -9.02
CA VAL A 291 -20.65 -8.66 -9.57
C VAL A 291 -19.23 -8.25 -10.03
N ALA A 292 -19.09 -7.07 -10.64
CA ALA A 292 -17.78 -6.53 -11.01
C ALA A 292 -16.97 -6.14 -9.75
N LYS A 293 -17.63 -5.51 -8.76
CA LYS A 293 -17.04 -5.18 -7.45
C LYS A 293 -16.51 -6.38 -6.68
N LYS A 294 -17.14 -7.56 -6.82
CA LYS A 294 -16.65 -8.81 -6.19
C LYS A 294 -15.44 -9.43 -6.89
N ALA A 295 -15.18 -9.08 -8.14
CA ALA A 295 -14.07 -9.59 -8.95
C ALA A 295 -12.84 -8.65 -8.97
N ALA A 296 -13.05 -7.37 -8.66
CA ALA A 296 -11.99 -6.36 -8.65
C ALA A 296 -11.16 -6.43 -7.36
N LYS A 297 -9.84 -6.25 -7.50
CA LYS A 297 -8.89 -6.13 -6.38
C LYS A 297 -8.98 -4.75 -5.70
N TYR A 298 -9.47 -3.74 -6.41
CA TYR A 298 -9.67 -2.37 -5.92
C TYR A 298 -11.07 -1.86 -6.33
N ILE A 299 -11.73 -1.12 -5.45
CA ILE A 299 -12.98 -0.42 -5.76
C ILE A 299 -12.71 1.06 -5.60
N CYS A 300 -12.83 1.82 -6.68
CA CYS A 300 -12.56 3.26 -6.65
C CYS A 300 -13.59 3.99 -5.76
N HIS A 301 -13.16 5.06 -5.12
CA HIS A 301 -14.01 5.95 -4.33
C HIS A 301 -14.92 6.79 -5.25
N CYS A 302 -14.45 7.08 -6.46
CA CYS A 302 -15.17 7.84 -7.47
C CYS A 302 -15.99 6.95 -8.41
N ALA A 303 -17.08 7.51 -8.94
CA ALA A 303 -17.88 6.91 -10.01
C ALA A 303 -17.23 7.04 -11.39
N GLY A 304 -17.74 6.29 -12.38
CA GLY A 304 -17.35 6.40 -13.79
C GLY A 304 -17.39 7.84 -14.30
N GLY A 305 -16.42 8.23 -15.12
CA GLY A 305 -16.27 9.60 -15.66
C GLY A 305 -16.04 10.70 -14.62
N SER A 306 -15.93 10.35 -13.34
CA SER A 306 -15.93 11.29 -12.21
C SER A 306 -14.61 11.30 -11.44
N GLY A 307 -13.52 10.72 -12.00
CA GLY A 307 -12.23 10.54 -11.31
C GLY A 307 -11.88 9.10 -10.97
N ALA A 308 -12.67 8.10 -11.38
CA ALA A 308 -12.40 6.69 -11.06
C ALA A 308 -11.11 6.17 -11.73
N VAL A 309 -10.83 6.61 -12.96
CA VAL A 309 -9.58 6.23 -13.67
C VAL A 309 -8.39 6.89 -12.97
N ARG A 310 -8.53 8.15 -12.54
CA ARG A 310 -7.53 8.87 -11.75
C ARG A 310 -7.19 8.13 -10.46
N ASP A 311 -8.20 7.79 -9.66
CA ASP A 311 -8.06 7.04 -8.41
C ASP A 311 -7.27 5.73 -8.65
N PHE A 312 -7.67 4.94 -9.65
CA PHE A 312 -6.95 3.72 -9.98
C PHE A 312 -5.52 3.96 -10.51
N THR A 313 -5.29 5.00 -11.33
CA THR A 313 -3.93 5.34 -11.79
C THR A 313 -3.01 5.75 -10.63
N GLU A 314 -3.53 6.43 -9.61
CA GLU A 314 -2.77 6.76 -8.40
C GLU A 314 -2.48 5.50 -7.58
N HIS A 315 -3.44 4.58 -7.45
CA HIS A 315 -3.23 3.27 -6.83
C HIS A 315 -2.14 2.45 -7.56
N ILE A 316 -2.18 2.35 -8.90
CA ILE A 316 -1.16 1.67 -9.70
C ILE A 316 0.22 2.32 -9.46
N ARG A 317 0.30 3.65 -9.47
CA ARG A 317 1.55 4.38 -9.21
C ARG A 317 2.12 4.06 -7.83
N LEU A 318 1.24 3.98 -6.83
CA LEU A 318 1.59 3.65 -5.45
C LEU A 318 2.21 2.25 -5.34
N GLN A 319 1.55 1.23 -5.93
CA GLN A 319 2.10 -0.14 -5.98
C GLN A 319 3.46 -0.18 -6.71
N LYS A 320 3.63 0.60 -7.80
CA LYS A 320 4.92 0.73 -8.50
C LYS A 320 5.99 1.43 -7.66
N GLN A 321 5.64 2.35 -6.77
CA GLN A 321 6.59 2.99 -5.84
C GLN A 321 7.02 2.01 -4.74
N MET A 322 6.06 1.33 -4.10
CA MET A 322 6.29 0.25 -3.14
C MET A 322 7.24 -0.82 -3.72
N ALA A 323 7.01 -1.23 -4.97
CA ALA A 323 7.85 -2.18 -5.70
C ALA A 323 9.29 -1.72 -5.96
N LYS A 324 9.50 -0.42 -6.18
CA LYS A 324 10.84 0.14 -6.39
C LYS A 324 11.62 0.12 -5.07
N SER A 325 11.01 0.58 -3.97
CA SER A 325 11.68 0.66 -2.67
C SER A 325 11.97 -0.71 -2.04
N GLN A 326 11.10 -1.71 -2.23
CA GLN A 326 11.43 -3.10 -1.84
C GLN A 326 12.66 -3.64 -2.59
N ARG A 327 12.80 -3.35 -3.89
CA ARG A 327 13.99 -3.74 -4.68
C ARG A 327 15.25 -2.97 -4.29
N GLU A 328 15.10 -1.77 -3.72
CA GLU A 328 16.22 -1.00 -3.16
C GLU A 328 16.66 -1.57 -1.80
N GLN A 329 15.72 -1.97 -0.93
CA GLN A 329 16.01 -2.72 0.29
C GLN A 329 16.75 -4.04 -0.01
N ASP A 330 16.23 -4.84 -0.95
CA ASP A 330 16.84 -6.11 -1.41
C ASP A 330 18.29 -5.97 -1.93
N ARG A 331 18.69 -4.76 -2.35
CA ARG A 331 20.06 -4.44 -2.80
C ARG A 331 20.98 -4.01 -1.66
N ILE A 332 20.42 -3.40 -0.62
CA ILE A 332 21.14 -3.05 0.60
C ILE A 332 21.40 -4.33 1.43
N ASP A 333 20.38 -5.20 1.52
CA ASP A 333 20.29 -6.29 2.51
C ASP A 333 20.81 -7.66 2.05
N ARG A 334 21.78 -7.71 1.12
CA ARG A 334 22.27 -9.00 0.59
C ARG A 334 23.69 -9.40 0.99
N HIS A 335 24.63 -8.48 1.17
CA HIS A 335 26.05 -8.81 1.42
C HIS A 335 26.79 -7.84 2.37
N ASN A 336 26.14 -6.78 2.88
CA ASN A 336 26.80 -5.77 3.71
C ASN A 336 25.93 -5.32 4.89
N PHE A 337 25.88 -6.16 5.92
CA PHE A 337 25.96 -5.75 7.33
C PHE A 337 26.74 -6.81 8.10
#